data_AF-A0A3D0MIV0-F1
#
_entry.id   AF-A0A3D0MIV0-F1
#
_cell.length_a   1.000
_cell.length_b   1.000
_cell.length_c   1.000
_cell.angle_alpha   90.00
_cell.angle_beta   90.00
_cell.angle_gamma   90.00
#
_symmetry.space_group_name_H-M   'P 1'
#
loop_
_entity.id
_entity.type
_entity.pdbx_description
1 polymer ?
#
loop_
_entity_poly.entity_id
_entity_poly.type
_entity_poly.pdbx_seq_one_letter_code
_entity_poly.pdbx_strand_id
1 'polypeptide(L)'
;IADAIVVDIGGTTVDVGVLAKGFPRESNSHIDVGGVRTNFRMPDILPIGLGGGSLVTENGNRLGPQSVGHRLVKEGLVFGGSTLTATDIAVANGSADVGDVSRVADLDPALIERATVTMHQMIDDAVDKMRPSEEPVPVILVGGGAILVSRELSTASEVIHPEHAGVANAIGAAIAQVGGEVEHIVSYAKINRDDALAAATEEARHKAMAAGADPDTLRVLDMEETTMSYMDDDAARIRIKVVGDLKQTP
;
A
#
# COMPACT_ATOMS: atom_id res chain seq x y z
N ILE A 1 -13.90 3.44 1.45
CA ILE A 1 -13.06 4.60 1.05
C ILE A 1 -12.47 4.26 -0.31
N ALA A 2 -12.57 5.16 -1.28
CA ALA A 2 -12.13 4.88 -2.65
C ALA A 2 -10.67 5.33 -2.89
N ASP A 3 -10.31 6.50 -2.36
CA ASP A 3 -8.99 7.11 -2.53
C ASP A 3 -8.36 7.33 -1.15
N ALA A 4 -7.18 6.74 -0.94
CA ALA A 4 -6.48 6.76 0.34
C ALA A 4 -5.01 6.37 0.17
N ILE A 5 -4.19 6.66 1.17
CA ILE A 5 -2.87 6.06 1.33
C ILE A 5 -2.99 4.89 2.29
N VAL A 6 -2.41 3.75 1.94
CA VAL A 6 -2.33 2.57 2.81
C VAL A 6 -0.91 2.51 3.35
N VAL A 7 -0.78 2.45 4.66
CA VAL A 7 0.50 2.32 5.37
C VAL A 7 0.47 0.97 6.09
N ASP A 8 1.14 -0.03 5.54
CA ASP A 8 1.31 -1.35 6.18
C ASP A 8 2.62 -1.36 6.97
N ILE A 9 2.52 -1.36 8.30
CA ILE A 9 3.70 -1.39 9.18
C ILE A 9 3.91 -2.82 9.67
N GLY A 10 4.99 -3.43 9.22
CA GLY A 10 5.44 -4.73 9.69
C GLY A 10 6.45 -4.66 10.84
N GLY A 11 7.12 -5.80 11.07
CA GLY A 11 8.23 -5.88 12.05
C GLY A 11 9.54 -5.29 11.55
N THR A 12 9.70 -5.11 10.23
CA THR A 12 10.96 -4.68 9.59
C THR A 12 10.83 -3.48 8.68
N THR A 13 9.67 -3.36 8.02
CA THR A 13 9.42 -2.42 6.94
C THR A 13 8.05 -1.79 7.09
N VAL A 14 7.94 -0.59 6.53
CA VAL A 14 6.65 0.06 6.26
C VAL A 14 6.51 0.10 4.76
N ASP A 15 5.40 -0.39 4.26
CA ASP A 15 5.04 -0.38 2.86
C ASP A 15 3.92 0.63 2.65
N VAL A 16 4.22 1.71 1.93
CA VAL A 16 3.26 2.79 1.63
C VAL A 16 2.73 2.61 0.21
N GLY A 17 1.43 2.36 0.08
CA GLY A 17 0.74 2.21 -1.19
C GLY A 17 -0.38 3.25 -1.36
N VAL A 18 -0.86 3.41 -2.58
CA VAL A 18 -1.95 4.33 -2.92
C VAL A 18 -3.15 3.53 -3.38
N LEU A 19 -4.32 3.79 -2.79
CA LEU A 19 -5.60 3.37 -3.32
C LEU A 19 -6.18 4.51 -4.16
N ALA A 20 -6.59 4.17 -5.38
CA ALA A 20 -7.34 5.03 -6.28
C ALA A 20 -8.58 4.28 -6.76
N LYS A 21 -9.76 4.87 -6.62
CA LYS A 21 -11.05 4.25 -7.03
C LYS A 21 -11.27 2.83 -6.45
N GLY A 22 -10.77 2.59 -5.24
CA GLY A 22 -10.85 1.33 -4.52
C GLY A 22 -9.85 0.26 -4.94
N PHE A 23 -8.86 0.59 -5.77
CA PHE A 23 -7.82 -0.33 -6.23
C PHE A 23 -6.41 0.23 -6.04
N PRO A 24 -5.38 -0.61 -5.89
CA PRO A 24 -4.00 -0.14 -5.83
C PRO A 24 -3.63 0.63 -7.11
N ARG A 25 -3.03 1.81 -6.95
CA ARG A 25 -2.41 2.55 -8.06
C ARG A 25 -1.28 1.70 -8.64
N GLU A 26 -1.32 1.43 -9.93
CA GLU A 26 -0.26 0.71 -10.63
C GLU A 26 0.91 1.66 -10.95
N SER A 27 2.14 1.13 -10.96
CA SER A 27 3.30 1.88 -11.47
C SER A 27 3.20 2.11 -12.97
N ASN A 28 3.48 3.34 -13.41
CA ASN A 28 3.50 3.74 -14.83
C ASN A 28 4.86 3.45 -15.51
N SER A 29 5.85 2.92 -14.78
CA SER A 29 7.20 2.68 -15.29
C SER A 29 7.57 1.20 -15.31
N HIS A 30 8.60 0.87 -16.09
CA HIS A 30 9.18 -0.47 -16.10
C HIS A 30 9.78 -0.76 -14.72
N ILE A 31 9.46 -1.92 -14.18
CA ILE A 31 10.00 -2.38 -12.89
C ILE A 31 11.14 -3.37 -13.12
N ASP A 32 12.07 -3.44 -12.18
CA ASP A 32 13.11 -4.45 -12.17
C ASP A 32 12.72 -5.57 -11.18
N VAL A 33 12.59 -6.81 -11.67
CA VAL A 33 12.29 -8.00 -10.88
C VAL A 33 13.46 -8.96 -11.01
N GLY A 34 14.25 -9.10 -9.93
CA GLY A 34 15.38 -10.02 -9.89
C GLY A 34 16.52 -9.67 -10.86
N GLY A 35 16.70 -8.39 -11.21
CA GLY A 35 17.68 -7.90 -12.19
C GLY A 35 17.15 -7.84 -13.62
N VAL A 36 15.86 -8.15 -13.83
CA VAL A 36 15.21 -8.14 -15.14
C VAL A 36 14.19 -7.02 -15.21
N ARG A 37 14.36 -6.11 -16.18
CA ARG A 37 13.34 -5.12 -16.49
C ARG A 37 12.12 -5.80 -17.11
N THR A 38 10.97 -5.63 -16.47
CA THR A 38 9.69 -6.14 -16.95
C THR A 38 8.72 -5.00 -17.22
N ASN A 39 7.74 -5.26 -18.06
CA ASN A 39 6.59 -4.40 -18.30
C ASN A 39 5.38 -4.80 -17.43
N PHE A 40 5.61 -5.54 -16.34
CA PHE A 40 4.53 -5.85 -15.40
C PHE A 40 4.09 -4.59 -14.69
N ARG A 41 2.77 -4.37 -14.68
CA ARG A 41 2.15 -3.35 -13.85
C ARG A 41 1.89 -3.94 -12.48
N MET A 42 2.73 -3.56 -11.52
CA MET A 42 2.58 -3.90 -10.11
C MET A 42 2.04 -2.68 -9.35
N PRO A 43 1.40 -2.88 -8.19
CA PRO A 43 1.10 -1.80 -7.26
C PRO A 43 2.33 -0.93 -7.00
N ASP A 44 2.14 0.38 -7.05
CA ASP A 44 3.15 1.37 -6.71
C ASP A 44 3.28 1.44 -5.20
N ILE A 45 4.30 0.77 -4.67
CA ILE A 45 4.59 0.65 -3.24
C ILE A 45 5.94 1.29 -2.96
N LEU A 46 5.98 2.19 -1.97
CA LEU A 46 7.19 2.78 -1.42
C LEU A 46 7.55 2.09 -0.10
N PRO A 47 8.55 1.19 -0.09
CA PRO A 47 9.05 0.60 1.15
C PRO A 47 10.00 1.56 1.86
N ILE A 48 9.89 1.66 3.18
CA ILE A 48 10.88 2.32 4.05
C ILE A 48 11.35 1.35 5.15
N GLY A 49 12.62 1.47 5.54
CA GLY A 49 13.27 0.61 6.55
C GLY A 49 12.86 0.93 7.99
N LEU A 50 11.57 0.96 8.29
CA LEU A 50 10.99 1.22 9.60
C LEU A 50 9.98 0.12 9.93
N GLY A 51 9.99 -0.43 11.13
CA GLY A 51 9.01 -1.40 11.59
C GLY A 51 9.22 -1.65 13.09
N GLY A 52 8.39 -2.50 13.70
CA GLY A 52 8.42 -2.71 15.15
C GLY A 52 9.80 -3.09 15.70
N GLY A 53 10.56 -3.90 14.95
CA GLY A 53 11.92 -4.32 15.31
C GLY A 53 13.04 -3.41 14.83
N SER A 54 12.75 -2.25 14.23
CA SER A 54 13.79 -1.32 13.80
C SER A 54 14.59 -0.82 14.99
N LEU A 55 15.93 -0.89 14.87
CA LEU A 55 16.85 -0.43 15.90
C LEU A 55 16.77 1.08 16.05
N VAL A 56 16.79 1.56 17.30
CA VAL A 56 16.80 2.99 17.64
C VAL A 56 18.23 3.37 18.04
N THR A 57 18.73 4.49 17.52
CA THR A 57 20.03 5.02 17.97
C THR A 57 19.95 5.54 19.41
N GLU A 58 21.08 5.59 20.12
CA GLU A 58 21.15 6.08 21.50
C GLU A 58 20.57 7.49 21.70
N ASN A 59 20.58 8.32 20.65
CA ASN A 59 20.02 9.67 20.69
C ASN A 59 18.58 9.77 20.15
N GLY A 60 18.00 8.69 19.64
CA GLY A 60 16.62 8.65 19.12
C GLY A 60 16.41 9.37 17.79
N ASN A 61 17.46 9.87 17.15
CA ASN A 61 17.37 10.66 15.92
C ASN A 61 17.36 9.81 14.64
N ARG A 62 17.51 8.49 14.75
CA ARG A 62 17.48 7.57 13.62
C ARG A 62 16.91 6.23 14.07
N LEU A 63 15.99 5.70 13.26
CA LEU A 63 15.43 4.37 13.40
C LEU A 63 15.66 3.57 12.14
N GLY A 64 16.08 2.31 12.28
CA GLY A 64 16.42 1.47 11.13
C GLY A 64 17.61 2.03 10.30
N PRO A 65 17.85 1.50 9.10
CA PRO A 65 17.12 0.41 8.45
C PRO A 65 17.42 -0.97 9.06
N GLN A 66 18.41 -1.05 9.97
CA GLN A 66 18.67 -2.29 10.70
C GLN A 66 17.47 -2.66 11.59
N SER A 67 17.07 -3.93 11.55
CA SER A 67 15.98 -4.46 12.38
C SER A 67 16.35 -5.82 12.96
N VAL A 68 15.86 -6.12 14.16
CA VAL A 68 15.92 -7.47 14.75
C VAL A 68 14.94 -8.44 14.09
N GLY A 69 13.98 -7.92 13.31
CA GLY A 69 13.00 -8.69 12.53
C GLY A 69 12.26 -9.73 13.35
N HIS A 70 12.28 -10.99 12.90
CA HIS A 70 11.64 -12.11 13.59
C HIS A 70 12.16 -12.35 15.02
N ARG A 71 13.29 -11.76 15.41
CA ARG A 71 13.84 -11.85 16.77
C ARG A 71 13.32 -10.76 17.71
N LEU A 72 12.38 -9.92 17.29
CA LEU A 72 11.81 -8.85 18.14
C LEU A 72 11.40 -9.34 19.53
N VAL A 73 10.65 -10.44 19.60
CA VAL A 73 10.16 -11.03 20.86
C VAL A 73 11.29 -11.60 21.74
N LYS A 74 12.52 -11.70 21.22
CA LYS A 74 13.70 -12.15 21.97
C LYS A 74 14.66 -11.01 22.31
N GLU A 75 14.82 -10.07 21.39
CA GLU A 75 15.88 -9.05 21.44
C GLU A 75 15.38 -7.69 21.95
N GLY A 76 14.09 -7.37 21.79
CA GLY A 76 13.50 -6.11 22.24
C GLY A 76 13.47 -5.98 23.77
N LEU A 77 13.59 -4.76 24.29
CA LEU A 77 13.66 -4.51 25.73
C LEU A 77 12.38 -4.95 26.44
N VAL A 78 11.20 -4.62 25.93
CA VAL A 78 9.90 -5.00 26.51
C VAL A 78 9.68 -6.51 26.57
N PHE A 79 10.45 -7.29 25.80
CA PHE A 79 10.41 -8.75 25.83
C PHE A 79 11.55 -9.39 26.65
N GLY A 80 12.39 -8.58 27.29
CA GLY A 80 13.50 -9.03 28.12
C GLY A 80 14.83 -9.22 27.39
N GLY A 81 14.94 -8.73 26.15
CA GLY A 81 16.20 -8.62 25.42
C GLY A 81 17.00 -7.38 25.83
N SER A 82 17.99 -7.04 25.01
CA SER A 82 18.94 -5.94 25.28
C SER A 82 19.02 -4.90 24.16
N THR A 83 18.19 -5.02 23.13
CA THR A 83 18.19 -4.13 21.96
C THR A 83 17.03 -3.17 22.04
N LEU A 84 17.29 -1.87 21.98
CA LEU A 84 16.25 -0.85 21.89
C LEU A 84 15.65 -0.82 20.47
N THR A 85 14.33 -0.99 20.39
CA THR A 85 13.56 -1.08 19.15
C THR A 85 12.43 -0.04 19.09
N ALA A 86 11.84 0.15 17.91
CA ALA A 86 10.69 1.03 17.72
C ALA A 86 9.48 0.62 18.59
N THR A 87 9.24 -0.68 18.77
CA THR A 87 8.20 -1.19 19.68
C THR A 87 8.45 -0.76 21.12
N ASP A 88 9.70 -0.76 21.58
CA ASP A 88 10.04 -0.31 22.94
C ASP A 88 9.70 1.17 23.13
N ILE A 89 9.92 2.02 22.12
CA ILE A 89 9.57 3.45 22.15
C ILE A 89 8.05 3.65 22.19
N ALA A 90 7.29 2.88 21.42
CA ALA A 90 5.82 2.93 21.43
C ALA A 90 5.21 2.48 22.78
N VAL A 91 5.87 1.55 23.48
CA VAL A 91 5.45 1.18 24.85
C VAL A 91 5.87 2.27 25.84
N ALA A 92 7.09 2.80 25.72
CA ALA A 92 7.64 3.80 26.62
C ALA A 92 6.90 5.16 26.55
N ASN A 93 6.40 5.55 25.38
CA ASN A 93 5.60 6.76 25.22
C ASN A 93 4.11 6.57 25.61
N GLY A 94 3.73 5.34 26.01
CA GLY A 94 2.37 4.99 26.43
C GLY A 94 1.37 4.75 25.30
N SER A 95 1.80 4.67 24.04
CA SER A 95 0.91 4.45 22.90
C SER A 95 0.61 2.98 22.60
N ALA A 96 1.34 2.04 23.21
CA ALA A 96 1.16 0.62 23.01
C ALA A 96 1.24 -0.17 24.32
N ASP A 97 0.39 -1.19 24.45
CA ASP A 97 0.43 -2.17 25.53
C ASP A 97 0.98 -3.50 25.00
N VAL A 98 2.31 -3.61 24.98
CA VAL A 98 3.04 -4.78 24.44
C VAL A 98 4.20 -5.14 25.37
N GLY A 99 4.27 -6.42 25.75
CA GLY A 99 5.37 -6.92 26.59
C GLY A 99 5.29 -6.37 28.02
N ASP A 100 6.47 -6.15 28.63
CA ASP A 100 6.62 -5.67 30.01
C ASP A 100 7.06 -4.20 30.03
N VAL A 101 6.10 -3.31 30.29
CA VAL A 101 6.31 -1.85 30.36
C VAL A 101 7.37 -1.44 31.39
N SER A 102 7.60 -2.24 32.44
CA SER A 102 8.61 -1.91 33.46
C SER A 102 10.03 -1.91 32.90
N ARG A 103 10.26 -2.61 31.79
CA ARG A 103 11.57 -2.73 31.13
C ARG A 103 11.98 -1.49 30.33
N VAL A 104 11.05 -0.58 30.11
CA VAL A 104 11.30 0.69 29.41
C VAL A 104 11.09 1.90 30.31
N ALA A 105 10.83 1.69 31.61
CA ALA A 105 10.58 2.75 32.59
C ALA A 105 11.79 3.67 32.82
N ASP A 106 13.01 3.15 32.64
CA ASP A 106 14.27 3.88 32.86
C ASP A 106 14.78 4.61 31.60
N LEU A 107 14.05 4.55 30.48
CA LEU A 107 14.44 5.25 29.26
C LEU A 107 14.32 6.77 29.44
N ASP A 108 15.32 7.49 28.93
CA ASP A 108 15.32 8.96 28.96
C ASP A 108 14.07 9.52 28.23
N PRO A 109 13.22 10.34 28.89
CA PRO A 109 12.07 10.97 28.24
C PRO A 109 12.43 11.74 26.97
N ALA A 110 13.61 12.35 26.91
CA ALA A 110 14.06 13.08 25.74
C ALA A 110 14.42 12.15 24.57
N LEU A 111 14.92 10.94 24.85
CA LEU A 111 15.12 9.89 23.86
C LEU A 111 13.79 9.41 23.29
N ILE A 112 12.82 9.12 24.17
CA ILE A 112 11.48 8.66 23.80
C ILE A 112 10.79 9.68 22.88
N GLU A 113 10.83 10.97 23.26
CA GLU A 113 10.23 12.05 22.48
C GLU A 113 10.88 12.18 21.09
N ARG A 114 12.23 12.23 21.04
CA ARG A 114 12.95 12.35 19.77
C ARG A 114 12.67 11.15 18.85
N ALA A 115 12.73 9.93 19.38
CA ALA A 115 12.45 8.74 18.60
C ALA A 115 11.00 8.69 18.09
N THR A 116 10.04 9.10 18.92
CA THR A 116 8.63 9.20 18.52
C THR A 116 8.48 10.21 17.37
N VAL A 117 9.05 11.40 17.49
CA VAL A 117 9.02 12.43 16.43
C VAL A 117 9.66 11.91 15.14
N THR A 118 10.85 11.29 15.23
CA THR A 118 11.54 10.76 14.06
C THR A 118 10.74 9.65 13.37
N MET A 119 10.07 8.75 14.11
CA MET A 119 9.20 7.74 13.52
C MET A 119 8.05 8.35 12.72
N HIS A 120 7.36 9.34 13.30
CA HIS A 120 6.23 9.97 12.63
C HIS A 120 6.69 10.74 11.39
N GLN A 121 7.81 11.47 11.47
CA GLN A 121 8.41 12.15 10.32
C GLN A 121 8.76 11.19 9.19
N MET A 122 9.36 10.03 9.49
CA MET A 122 9.68 9.03 8.47
C MET A 122 8.43 8.51 7.75
N ILE A 123 7.32 8.33 8.48
CA ILE A 123 6.05 7.88 7.91
C ILE A 123 5.39 9.01 7.12
N ASP A 124 5.32 10.23 7.68
CA ASP A 124 4.80 11.42 7.00
C ASP A 124 5.54 11.67 5.69
N ASP A 125 6.88 11.66 5.70
CA ASP A 125 7.70 11.84 4.50
C ASP A 125 7.45 10.77 3.43
N ALA A 126 7.08 9.54 3.84
CA ALA A 126 6.75 8.47 2.91
C ALA A 126 5.33 8.63 2.33
N VAL A 127 4.36 9.04 3.15
CA VAL A 127 3.01 9.39 2.71
C VAL A 127 3.06 10.60 1.76
N ASP A 128 3.87 11.61 2.08
CA ASP A 128 4.09 12.83 1.29
C ASP A 128 4.59 12.53 -0.13
N LYS A 129 5.48 11.54 -0.27
CA LYS A 129 6.01 11.11 -1.58
C LYS A 129 4.98 10.38 -2.44
N MET A 130 3.95 9.80 -1.82
CA MET A 130 3.00 8.93 -2.50
C MET A 130 1.66 9.61 -2.80
N ARG A 131 1.27 10.62 -2.00
CA ARG A 131 0.02 11.37 -2.20
C ARG A 131 -0.03 12.02 -3.59
N PRO A 132 -1.21 12.04 -4.24
CA PRO A 132 -1.36 12.56 -5.60
C PRO A 132 -1.27 14.10 -5.69
N SER A 133 -1.45 14.80 -4.57
CA SER A 133 -1.47 16.26 -4.45
C SER A 133 -0.97 16.70 -3.07
N GLU A 134 -0.75 18.00 -2.87
CA GLU A 134 -0.35 18.55 -1.57
C GLU A 134 -1.48 18.52 -0.51
N GLU A 135 -2.73 18.32 -0.94
CA GLU A 135 -3.86 18.19 -0.02
C GLU A 135 -3.73 16.93 0.87
N PRO A 136 -4.03 17.03 2.17
CA PRO A 136 -4.07 15.87 3.06
C PRO A 136 -5.06 14.81 2.58
N VAL A 137 -4.68 13.54 2.67
CA VAL A 137 -5.46 12.39 2.17
C VAL A 137 -5.77 11.42 3.31
N PRO A 138 -6.87 10.65 3.25
CA PRO A 138 -7.13 9.63 4.27
C PRO A 138 -6.00 8.60 4.29
N VAL A 139 -5.49 8.28 5.49
CA VAL A 139 -4.47 7.24 5.69
C VAL A 139 -5.09 6.04 6.37
N ILE A 140 -5.00 4.87 5.74
CA ILE A 140 -5.43 3.59 6.30
C ILE A 140 -4.19 2.90 6.87
N LEU A 141 -4.17 2.74 8.19
CA LEU A 141 -3.04 2.16 8.90
C LEU A 141 -3.30 0.68 9.21
N VAL A 142 -2.47 -0.20 8.65
CA VAL A 142 -2.56 -1.65 8.79
C VAL A 142 -1.22 -2.26 9.21
N GLY A 143 -1.23 -3.57 9.48
CA GLY A 143 -0.06 -4.30 9.94
C GLY A 143 0.10 -4.29 11.46
N GLY A 144 0.84 -5.27 11.98
CA GLY A 144 1.05 -5.43 13.42
C GLY A 144 1.88 -4.30 14.05
N GLY A 145 2.62 -3.55 13.24
CA GLY A 145 3.38 -2.37 13.66
C GLY A 145 2.58 -1.07 13.64
N ALA A 146 1.27 -1.09 13.35
CA ALA A 146 0.42 0.11 13.40
C ALA A 146 0.53 0.88 14.73
N ILE A 147 0.86 0.18 15.81
CA ILE A 147 1.14 0.74 17.15
C ILE A 147 2.24 1.83 17.17
N LEU A 148 3.07 1.93 16.13
CA LEU A 148 4.13 2.94 16.04
C LEU A 148 3.59 4.34 15.73
N VAL A 149 2.39 4.45 15.15
CA VAL A 149 1.72 5.73 14.88
C VAL A 149 0.83 6.07 16.06
N SER A 150 1.24 7.07 16.84
CA SER A 150 0.60 7.52 18.07
C SER A 150 0.19 8.99 18.07
N ARG A 151 0.49 9.70 16.98
CA ARG A 151 0.19 11.12 16.77
C ARG A 151 -0.46 11.31 15.41
N GLU A 152 -1.07 12.47 15.24
CA GLU A 152 -1.55 12.91 13.93
C GLU A 152 -0.39 13.00 12.94
N LEU A 153 -0.67 12.58 11.71
CA LEU A 153 0.22 12.70 10.56
C LEU A 153 -0.15 13.97 9.81
N SER A 154 0.80 14.86 9.57
CA SER A 154 0.55 16.15 8.91
C SER A 154 0.06 16.00 7.48
N THR A 155 0.39 14.88 6.85
CA THR A 155 -0.02 14.53 5.48
C THR A 155 -1.38 13.84 5.42
N ALA A 156 -1.95 13.46 6.57
CA ALA A 156 -3.21 12.75 6.66
C ALA A 156 -4.38 13.70 6.96
N SER A 157 -5.48 13.58 6.23
CA SER A 157 -6.74 14.25 6.62
C SER A 157 -7.42 13.56 7.80
N GLU A 158 -7.25 12.24 7.87
CA GLU A 158 -7.64 11.37 8.97
C GLU A 158 -6.75 10.12 8.96
N VAL A 159 -6.54 9.53 10.14
CA VAL A 159 -5.88 8.22 10.26
C VAL A 159 -6.92 7.20 10.67
N ILE A 160 -7.17 6.24 9.79
CA ILE A 160 -8.15 5.17 9.96
C ILE A 160 -7.42 3.92 10.41
N HIS A 161 -7.87 3.36 11.52
CA HIS A 161 -7.38 2.08 12.03
C HIS A 161 -8.48 1.03 11.96
N PRO A 162 -8.50 0.18 10.92
CA PRO A 162 -9.51 -0.88 10.80
C PRO A 162 -9.43 -1.88 11.95
N GLU A 163 -10.59 -2.41 12.37
CA GLU A 163 -10.70 -3.40 13.46
C GLU A 163 -9.77 -4.61 13.29
N HIS A 164 -9.51 -5.03 12.04
CA HIS A 164 -8.69 -6.18 11.70
C HIS A 164 -7.38 -5.80 10.99
N ALA A 165 -6.83 -4.61 11.29
CA ALA A 165 -5.59 -4.09 10.72
C ALA A 165 -4.42 -5.08 10.72
N GLY A 166 -4.27 -5.88 11.79
CA GLY A 166 -3.19 -6.87 11.92
C GLY A 166 -3.23 -8.04 10.93
N VAL A 167 -4.36 -8.25 10.24
CA VAL A 167 -4.55 -9.34 9.26
C VAL A 167 -5.04 -8.81 7.90
N ALA A 168 -4.83 -7.53 7.61
CA ALA A 168 -5.30 -6.87 6.40
C ALA A 168 -4.90 -7.59 5.11
N ASN A 169 -3.66 -8.11 5.03
CA ASN A 169 -3.17 -8.84 3.86
C ASN A 169 -3.95 -10.15 3.62
N ALA A 170 -4.32 -10.86 4.68
CA ALA A 170 -5.14 -12.08 4.56
C ALA A 170 -6.58 -11.76 4.15
N ILE A 171 -7.16 -10.68 4.69
CA ILE A 171 -8.47 -10.19 4.29
C ILE A 171 -8.47 -9.79 2.81
N GLY A 172 -7.48 -9.01 2.38
CA GLY A 172 -7.32 -8.57 0.99
C GLY A 172 -7.24 -9.74 0.00
N ALA A 173 -6.52 -10.80 0.37
CA ALA A 173 -6.47 -12.02 -0.42
C ALA A 173 -7.82 -12.76 -0.48
N ALA A 174 -8.59 -12.75 0.61
CA ALA A 174 -9.87 -13.46 0.70
C ALA A 174 -11.04 -12.74 0.01
N ILE A 175 -10.98 -11.40 -0.10
CA ILE A 175 -12.03 -10.58 -0.74
C ILE A 175 -11.68 -10.16 -2.17
N ALA A 176 -10.64 -10.75 -2.75
CA ALA A 176 -10.15 -10.37 -4.06
C ALA A 176 -11.23 -10.53 -5.15
N GLN A 177 -11.44 -9.46 -5.91
CA GLN A 177 -12.35 -9.46 -7.04
C GLN A 177 -11.70 -10.15 -8.25
N VAL A 178 -12.54 -10.69 -9.13
CA VAL A 178 -12.11 -11.31 -10.38
C VAL A 178 -12.14 -10.27 -11.50
N GLY A 179 -11.10 -10.26 -12.33
CA GLY A 179 -10.94 -9.30 -13.41
C GLY A 179 -10.84 -9.92 -14.79
N GLY A 180 -11.22 -9.13 -15.79
CA GLY A 180 -10.98 -9.39 -17.21
C GLY A 180 -10.28 -8.19 -17.84
N GLU A 181 -9.25 -8.45 -18.64
CA GLU A 181 -8.46 -7.42 -19.29
C GLU A 181 -8.32 -7.69 -20.79
N VAL A 182 -8.41 -6.62 -21.57
CA VAL A 182 -8.14 -6.62 -23.02
C VAL A 182 -7.17 -5.49 -23.35
N GLU A 183 -6.30 -5.74 -24.32
CA GLU A 183 -5.47 -4.73 -24.94
C GLU A 183 -5.54 -4.93 -26.46
N HIS A 184 -5.91 -3.88 -27.19
CA HIS A 184 -6.04 -3.89 -28.64
C HIS A 184 -5.35 -2.68 -29.25
N ILE A 185 -4.82 -2.86 -30.46
CA ILE A 185 -4.40 -1.75 -31.32
C ILE A 185 -5.51 -1.55 -32.35
N VAL A 186 -6.12 -0.37 -32.36
CA VAL A 186 -7.22 0.02 -33.25
C VAL A 186 -6.80 1.20 -34.12
N SER A 187 -7.41 1.35 -35.29
CA SER A 187 -7.20 2.49 -36.19
C SER A 187 -8.51 3.24 -36.33
N TYR A 188 -8.56 4.48 -35.85
CA TYR A 188 -9.80 5.27 -35.87
C TYR A 188 -10.17 5.79 -37.26
N ALA A 189 -9.24 5.70 -38.22
CA ALA A 189 -9.58 5.86 -39.63
C ALA A 189 -10.53 4.75 -40.15
N LYS A 190 -10.57 3.59 -39.49
CA LYS A 190 -11.33 2.39 -39.93
C LYS A 190 -12.54 2.07 -39.06
N ILE A 191 -12.46 2.34 -37.76
CA ILE A 191 -13.54 2.10 -36.80
C ILE A 191 -13.83 3.38 -36.01
N ASN A 192 -15.10 3.64 -35.73
CA ASN A 192 -15.45 4.74 -34.84
C ASN A 192 -14.88 4.47 -33.44
N ARG A 193 -14.36 5.53 -32.80
CA ARG A 193 -13.75 5.43 -31.47
C ARG A 193 -14.68 4.82 -30.42
N ASP A 194 -15.93 5.26 -30.37
CA ASP A 194 -16.88 4.81 -29.36
C ASP A 194 -17.28 3.35 -29.58
N ASP A 195 -17.39 2.91 -30.84
CA ASP A 195 -17.64 1.51 -31.19
C ASP A 195 -16.47 0.60 -30.80
N ALA A 196 -15.23 1.06 -31.02
CA ALA A 196 -14.02 0.34 -30.64
C ALA A 196 -13.91 0.15 -29.11
N LEU A 197 -14.18 1.22 -28.34
CA LEU A 197 -14.18 1.18 -26.88
C LEU A 197 -15.31 0.31 -26.34
N ALA A 198 -16.51 0.39 -26.92
CA ALA A 198 -17.65 -0.45 -26.54
C ALA A 198 -17.36 -1.93 -26.78
N ALA A 199 -16.83 -2.28 -27.96
CA ALA A 199 -16.48 -3.66 -28.30
C ALA A 199 -15.41 -4.25 -27.36
N ALA A 200 -14.34 -3.48 -27.09
CA ALA A 200 -13.30 -3.89 -26.15
C ALA A 200 -13.84 -4.01 -24.71
N THR A 201 -14.76 -3.12 -24.31
CA THR A 201 -15.38 -3.18 -22.97
C THR A 201 -16.18 -4.47 -22.81
N GLU A 202 -17.02 -4.82 -23.79
CA GLU A 202 -17.79 -6.05 -23.75
C GLU A 202 -16.91 -7.30 -23.75
N GLU A 203 -15.80 -7.30 -24.51
CA GLU A 203 -14.83 -8.40 -24.45
C GLU A 203 -14.20 -8.52 -23.05
N ALA A 204 -13.80 -7.41 -22.41
CA ALA A 204 -13.25 -7.42 -21.05
C ALA A 204 -14.28 -7.93 -20.03
N ARG A 205 -15.56 -7.51 -20.16
CA ARG A 205 -16.67 -8.04 -19.35
C ARG A 205 -16.82 -9.55 -19.53
N HIS A 206 -16.80 -10.04 -20.77
CA HIS A 206 -16.87 -11.47 -21.07
C HIS A 206 -15.72 -12.26 -20.45
N LYS A 207 -14.49 -11.74 -20.51
CA LYS A 207 -13.32 -12.34 -19.85
C LYS A 207 -13.49 -12.41 -18.34
N ALA A 208 -13.99 -11.34 -17.71
CA ALA A 208 -14.25 -11.33 -16.27
C ALA A 208 -15.30 -12.38 -15.88
N MET A 209 -16.40 -12.48 -16.62
CA MET A 209 -17.44 -13.50 -16.39
C MET A 209 -16.91 -14.92 -16.59
N ALA A 210 -16.12 -15.15 -17.64
CA ALA A 210 -15.50 -16.45 -17.89
C ALA A 210 -14.52 -16.86 -16.78
N ALA A 211 -13.90 -15.90 -16.11
CA ALA A 211 -13.06 -16.11 -14.94
C ALA A 211 -13.86 -16.30 -13.63
N GLY A 212 -15.19 -16.17 -13.66
CA GLY A 212 -16.08 -16.43 -12.52
C GLY A 212 -16.67 -15.19 -11.85
N ALA A 213 -16.51 -14.00 -12.44
CA ALA A 213 -17.15 -12.79 -11.92
C ALA A 213 -18.69 -12.84 -12.05
N ASP A 214 -19.40 -12.31 -11.06
CA ASP A 214 -20.84 -12.11 -11.10
C ASP A 214 -21.20 -10.98 -12.09
N PRO A 215 -21.98 -11.27 -13.16
CA PRO A 215 -22.36 -10.28 -14.18
C PRO A 215 -22.97 -8.99 -13.62
N ASP A 216 -23.71 -9.09 -12.51
CA ASP A 216 -24.46 -7.98 -11.92
C ASP A 216 -23.54 -7.02 -11.13
N THR A 217 -22.30 -7.43 -10.85
CA THR A 217 -21.31 -6.65 -10.09
C THR A 217 -20.21 -6.04 -10.95
N LEU A 218 -20.20 -6.33 -12.26
CA LEU A 218 -19.14 -5.91 -13.17
C LEU A 218 -19.09 -4.40 -13.36
N ARG A 219 -17.92 -3.81 -13.10
CA ARG A 219 -17.60 -2.41 -13.38
C ARG A 219 -16.30 -2.26 -14.16
N VAL A 220 -16.24 -1.25 -15.03
CA VAL A 220 -14.98 -0.84 -15.66
C VAL A 220 -14.13 -0.19 -14.58
N LEU A 221 -12.96 -0.77 -14.31
CA LEU A 221 -12.00 -0.25 -13.37
C LEU A 221 -11.11 0.81 -14.02
N ASP A 222 -10.62 0.48 -15.22
CA ASP A 222 -9.67 1.31 -15.93
C ASP A 222 -9.89 1.21 -17.44
N MET A 223 -9.67 2.32 -18.12
CA MET A 223 -9.78 2.48 -19.56
C MET A 223 -8.68 3.44 -19.99
N GLU A 224 -7.63 2.89 -20.58
CA GLU A 224 -6.50 3.66 -21.10
C GLU A 224 -6.57 3.68 -22.62
N GLU A 225 -6.35 4.86 -23.19
CA GLU A 225 -6.24 5.09 -24.62
C GLU A 225 -4.93 5.85 -24.87
N THR A 226 -4.03 5.26 -25.66
CA THR A 226 -2.75 5.87 -26.01
C THR A 226 -2.60 5.96 -27.52
N THR A 227 -2.58 7.18 -28.05
CA THR A 227 -2.30 7.42 -29.48
C THR A 227 -0.90 6.94 -29.84
N MET A 228 -0.76 6.27 -30.98
CA MET A 228 0.50 5.72 -31.45
C MET A 228 1.05 6.58 -32.59
N SER A 229 1.93 7.52 -32.26
CA SER A 229 2.43 8.54 -33.19
C SER A 229 3.30 8.02 -34.36
N TYR A 230 3.68 6.74 -34.35
CA TYR A 230 4.56 6.11 -35.35
C TYR A 230 3.83 5.13 -36.27
N MET A 231 2.50 5.04 -36.16
CA MET A 231 1.67 4.23 -37.05
C MET A 231 0.82 5.13 -37.94
N ASP A 232 0.76 4.78 -39.23
CA ASP A 232 -0.19 5.38 -40.15
C ASP A 232 -1.64 4.97 -39.74
N ASP A 233 -2.65 5.77 -40.13
CA ASP A 233 -4.09 5.54 -39.90
C ASP A 233 -4.68 5.90 -38.51
N ASP A 234 -4.15 6.91 -37.81
CA ASP A 234 -4.70 7.39 -36.52
C ASP A 234 -4.90 6.23 -35.53
N ALA A 235 -3.82 5.46 -35.33
CA ALA A 235 -3.84 4.28 -34.50
C ALA A 235 -3.78 4.64 -33.02
N ALA A 236 -4.56 3.93 -32.22
CA ALA A 236 -4.56 4.01 -30.78
C ALA A 236 -4.48 2.61 -30.17
N ARG A 237 -3.74 2.51 -29.07
CA ARG A 237 -3.80 1.34 -28.20
C ARG A 237 -4.87 1.59 -27.15
N ILE A 238 -5.87 0.72 -27.11
CA ILE A 238 -6.91 0.72 -26.08
C ILE A 238 -6.67 -0.43 -25.12
N ARG A 239 -6.77 -0.16 -23.81
CA ARG A 239 -6.69 -1.16 -22.75
C ARG A 239 -7.86 -0.97 -21.81
N ILE A 240 -8.60 -2.04 -21.54
CA ILE A 240 -9.79 -1.98 -20.69
C ILE A 240 -9.71 -3.10 -19.65
N LYS A 241 -9.88 -2.70 -18.39
CA LYS A 241 -9.91 -3.60 -17.24
C LYS A 241 -11.29 -3.54 -16.60
N VAL A 242 -11.93 -4.69 -16.50
CA VAL A 242 -13.22 -4.88 -15.83
C VAL A 242 -13.00 -5.77 -14.62
N VAL A 243 -13.70 -5.47 -13.53
CA VAL A 243 -13.68 -6.25 -12.29
C VAL A 243 -15.09 -6.51 -11.79
N GLY A 244 -15.29 -7.61 -11.08
CA GLY A 244 -16.53 -7.93 -10.37
C GLY A 244 -16.28 -8.91 -9.22
N ASP A 245 -17.28 -9.07 -8.36
CA ASP A 245 -17.22 -10.01 -7.26
C ASP A 245 -17.23 -11.44 -7.78
N LEU A 246 -16.55 -12.35 -7.08
CA LEU A 246 -16.60 -13.77 -7.41
C LEU A 246 -18.03 -14.28 -7.20
N LYS A 247 -18.59 -14.94 -8.22
CA LYS A 247 -19.92 -15.52 -8.14
C LYS A 247 -19.94 -16.57 -7.02
N GLN A 248 -20.59 -16.25 -5.90
CA GLN A 248 -20.74 -17.21 -4.82
C GLN A 248 -21.63 -18.36 -5.33
N THR A 249 -21.08 -19.57 -5.33
CA THR A 249 -21.91 -20.75 -5.57
C THR A 249 -22.73 -20.97 -4.30
N PRO A 250 -24.06 -21.11 -4.39
CA PRO A 250 -24.91 -21.39 -3.22
C PRO A 250 -24.56 -22.72 -2.54
#